data_AF-A0A7Y4R951-F1
#
_entry.id   AF-A0A7Y4R951-F1
#
_cell.length_a   1.000
_cell.length_b   1.000
_cell.length_c   1.000
_cell.angle_alpha   90.00
_cell.angle_beta   90.00
_cell.angle_gamma   90.00
#
_symmetry.space_group_name_H-M   'P 1'
#
loop_
_entity.id
_entity.type
_entity.pdbx_description
1 polymer ?
#
loop_
_entity_poly.entity_id
_entity_poly.type
_entity_poly.pdbx_seq_one_letter_code
_entity_poly.pdbx_strand_id
1 'polypeptide(L)'
;MITLRRPSLSLLVVSIHLTAGTASNDLAGRLQTRRAEDAFITYYEHDWRGQVVRKRQNSSGGAVLESFTHDSLGRRTAAAVGDLPSAAIRTNFAYSDGGDVDGDKIGDPAFTDTPTTLSQTVDGVTKTAVLDFNTVGEPSELRYPSGTGTFLAFGHDRFGQVTSIDRNGLRLANYAYASRNATSRQVRTTAGPGETWIELQWNRPDQLRRPAKITNRVRTGSTAGVGGTTVDRATFDQVFDPATNLDTQAVSKHRILAENGIHDHTYDRLHRLRQTNYPNTTADENWNLDKLSNWVTHADRGGATTTYVDNTLNQYTSITGGTAAPAYDAKGNLVRDERGYGFTYDFENRLKRVFTDSAPANGVYLAGEAVHAQFVVDALGRRVKSTVNGVTTYRFHDPDAPGVELAEFDSMNTATARATFINGPTYLDERVLVRGASGREYYYLLEGLYTVTGLADARGCVAGAAAYDRYG
;
A
#
# COMPACT_ATOMS: atom_id res chain seq x y z
N MET A 1 68.83 -12.14 -13.19
CA MET A 1 67.59 -12.02 -13.99
C MET A 1 66.78 -13.30 -13.74
N ILE A 2 65.91 -13.29 -12.73
CA ILE A 2 65.13 -14.45 -12.30
C ILE A 2 63.70 -14.22 -12.76
N THR A 3 63.25 -15.03 -13.72
CA THR A 3 61.96 -14.92 -14.39
C THR A 3 60.88 -15.58 -13.54
N LEU A 4 59.99 -14.79 -12.95
CA LEU A 4 58.79 -15.25 -12.26
C LEU A 4 57.77 -15.77 -13.29
N ARG A 5 57.48 -17.08 -13.26
CA ARG A 5 56.35 -17.67 -13.99
C ARG A 5 55.04 -17.29 -13.28
N ARG A 6 54.11 -16.69 -14.03
CA ARG A 6 52.73 -16.45 -13.58
C ARG A 6 51.99 -17.78 -13.41
N PRO A 7 51.22 -18.00 -12.32
CA PRO A 7 50.31 -19.13 -12.24
C PRO A 7 49.08 -18.86 -13.13
N SER A 8 48.68 -19.90 -13.86
CA SER A 8 47.48 -19.96 -14.69
C SER A 8 46.22 -19.81 -13.82
N LEU A 9 45.47 -18.73 -14.04
CA LEU A 9 44.09 -18.63 -13.55
C LEU A 9 43.25 -19.69 -14.27
N SER A 10 42.83 -20.72 -13.52
CA SER A 10 41.76 -21.60 -13.95
C SER A 10 40.46 -20.83 -13.75
N LEU A 11 39.86 -20.39 -14.86
CA LEU A 11 38.53 -19.79 -14.88
C LEU A 11 37.53 -20.90 -14.53
N LEU A 12 37.13 -20.99 -13.27
CA LEU A 12 36.00 -21.82 -12.86
C LEU A 12 34.75 -21.16 -13.44
N VAL A 13 34.35 -21.58 -14.64
CA VAL A 13 33.04 -21.28 -15.19
C VAL A 13 32.03 -22.03 -14.33
N VAL A 14 31.54 -21.39 -13.28
CA VAL A 14 30.31 -21.82 -12.61
C VAL A 14 29.20 -21.67 -13.63
N SER A 15 28.84 -22.79 -14.27
CA SER A 15 27.66 -22.85 -15.14
C SER A 15 26.43 -22.72 -14.25
N ILE A 16 25.97 -21.48 -14.06
CA ILE A 16 24.67 -21.18 -13.47
C ILE A 16 23.63 -21.62 -14.51
N HIS A 17 23.11 -22.85 -14.37
CA HIS A 17 21.89 -23.26 -15.09
C HIS A 17 20.67 -22.64 -14.39
N LEU A 18 20.51 -21.33 -14.54
CA LEU A 18 19.20 -20.71 -14.36
C LEU A 18 18.50 -20.80 -15.71
N THR A 19 17.39 -21.54 -15.77
CA THR A 19 16.48 -21.42 -16.89
C THR A 19 15.71 -20.12 -16.66
N ALA A 20 16.34 -18.98 -16.98
CA ALA A 20 15.71 -17.68 -16.85
C ALA A 20 14.32 -17.74 -17.51
N GLY A 21 13.31 -17.17 -16.87
CA GLY A 21 11.97 -17.11 -17.45
C GLY A 21 12.04 -16.56 -18.88
N THR A 22 11.48 -17.28 -19.85
CA THR A 22 11.52 -16.88 -21.26
C THR A 22 10.22 -16.20 -21.65
N ALA A 23 10.30 -15.17 -22.48
CA ALA A 23 9.13 -14.54 -23.08
C ALA A 23 9.20 -14.74 -24.61
N SER A 24 8.05 -14.91 -25.24
CA SER A 24 7.92 -14.86 -26.70
C SER A 24 6.96 -13.75 -27.09
N ASN A 25 7.22 -13.12 -28.23
CA ASN A 25 6.38 -12.09 -28.81
C ASN A 25 5.78 -12.58 -30.12
N ASP A 26 4.62 -12.04 -30.48
CA ASP A 26 4.06 -12.23 -31.81
C ASP A 26 4.82 -11.42 -32.88
N LEU A 27 4.41 -11.54 -34.14
CA LEU A 27 5.04 -10.80 -35.25
C LEU A 27 4.93 -9.29 -35.14
N ALA A 28 4.02 -8.78 -34.30
CA ALA A 28 3.86 -7.36 -34.02
C ALA A 28 4.66 -6.91 -32.76
N GLY A 29 5.47 -7.80 -32.18
CA GLY A 29 6.29 -7.51 -31.00
C GLY A 29 5.51 -7.51 -29.68
N ARG A 30 4.25 -7.95 -29.68
CA ARG A 30 3.42 -8.02 -28.47
C ARG A 30 3.70 -9.30 -27.70
N LEU A 31 3.76 -9.22 -26.37
CA LEU A 31 3.99 -10.38 -25.51
C LEU A 31 2.93 -11.46 -25.78
N GLN A 32 3.34 -12.64 -26.24
CA GLN A 32 2.47 -13.76 -26.55
C GLN A 32 2.52 -14.82 -25.45
N THR A 33 3.71 -15.16 -24.97
CA THR A 33 3.87 -16.07 -23.83
C THR A 33 4.92 -15.59 -22.86
N ARG A 34 4.73 -15.90 -21.59
CA ARG A 34 5.76 -15.81 -20.54
C ARG A 34 5.86 -17.17 -19.85
N ARG A 35 6.98 -17.85 -20.02
CA ARG A 35 7.36 -19.05 -19.27
C ARG A 35 8.10 -18.61 -18.02
N ALA A 36 7.57 -18.94 -16.86
CA ALA A 36 8.25 -18.75 -15.60
C ALA A 36 9.22 -19.90 -15.30
N GLU A 37 10.03 -19.73 -14.26
CA GLU A 37 11.12 -20.65 -13.90
C GLU A 37 10.61 -22.00 -13.35
N ASP A 38 9.37 -22.05 -12.88
CA ASP A 38 8.63 -23.28 -12.53
C ASP A 38 7.98 -23.97 -13.75
N ALA A 39 8.33 -23.56 -14.97
CA ALA A 39 7.74 -23.99 -16.22
C ALA A 39 6.27 -23.62 -16.45
N PHE A 40 5.63 -22.87 -15.55
CA PHE A 40 4.30 -22.32 -15.78
C PHE A 40 4.35 -21.32 -16.94
N ILE A 41 3.45 -21.46 -17.92
CA ILE A 41 3.36 -20.53 -19.04
C ILE A 41 2.08 -19.71 -18.92
N THR A 42 2.22 -18.39 -18.94
CA THR A 42 1.10 -17.48 -19.16
C THR A 42 1.04 -17.15 -20.64
N TYR A 43 -0.08 -17.46 -21.28
CA TYR A 43 -0.39 -17.11 -22.67
C TYR A 43 -1.24 -15.84 -22.70
N TYR A 44 -0.91 -14.88 -23.57
CA TYR A 44 -1.60 -13.59 -23.67
C TYR A 44 -2.37 -13.51 -25.00
N GLU A 45 -3.66 -13.21 -24.91
CA GLU A 45 -4.50 -12.88 -26.06
C GLU A 45 -4.67 -11.37 -26.14
N HIS A 46 -4.52 -10.82 -27.35
CA HIS A 46 -4.70 -9.40 -27.61
C HIS A 46 -5.83 -9.15 -28.60
N ASP A 47 -6.47 -7.99 -28.49
CA ASP A 47 -7.34 -7.49 -29.55
C ASP A 47 -6.53 -6.91 -30.73
N TRP A 48 -7.26 -6.34 -31.71
CA TRP A 48 -6.65 -5.73 -32.89
C TRP A 48 -5.86 -4.45 -32.59
N ARG A 49 -6.07 -3.82 -31.42
CA ARG A 49 -5.32 -2.65 -30.93
C ARG A 49 -4.10 -3.05 -30.09
N GLY A 50 -3.90 -4.33 -29.81
CA GLY A 50 -2.81 -4.83 -28.99
C GLY A 50 -3.07 -4.77 -27.49
N GLN A 51 -4.33 -4.59 -27.07
CA GLN A 51 -4.71 -4.62 -25.66
C GLN A 51 -4.94 -6.06 -25.23
N VAL A 52 -4.44 -6.44 -24.04
CA VAL A 52 -4.64 -7.77 -23.46
C VAL A 52 -6.11 -7.98 -23.17
N VAL A 53 -6.73 -9.00 -23.77
CA VAL A 53 -8.13 -9.39 -23.50
C VAL A 53 -8.24 -10.64 -22.64
N ARG A 54 -7.25 -11.54 -22.70
CA ARG A 54 -7.17 -12.71 -21.82
C ARG A 54 -5.74 -13.07 -21.48
N LYS A 55 -5.56 -13.59 -20.27
CA LYS A 55 -4.39 -14.38 -19.87
C LYS A 55 -4.85 -15.82 -19.68
N ARG A 56 -4.15 -16.79 -20.27
CA ARG A 56 -4.47 -18.23 -20.19
C ARG A 56 -3.33 -19.05 -19.66
N GLN A 57 -3.67 -20.16 -19.05
CA GLN A 57 -2.71 -21.13 -18.56
C GLN A 57 -2.17 -21.99 -19.70
N ASN A 58 -0.85 -22.05 -19.85
CA ASN A 58 -0.05 -22.93 -20.70
C ASN A 58 -0.22 -22.81 -22.22
N SER A 59 -1.40 -22.44 -22.74
CA SER A 59 -1.67 -22.35 -24.18
C SER A 59 -2.88 -21.46 -24.47
N SER A 60 -3.10 -21.14 -25.76
CA SER A 60 -4.29 -20.42 -26.24
C SER A 60 -5.61 -21.16 -25.98
N GLY A 61 -5.57 -22.49 -25.85
CA GLY A 61 -6.74 -23.30 -25.48
C GLY A 61 -6.88 -23.55 -23.97
N GLY A 62 -5.96 -23.03 -23.17
CA GLY A 62 -5.93 -23.28 -21.73
C GLY A 62 -7.00 -22.53 -20.93
N ALA A 63 -7.10 -22.86 -19.65
CA ALA A 63 -8.00 -22.19 -18.72
C ALA A 63 -7.72 -20.67 -18.68
N VAL A 64 -8.77 -19.87 -18.69
CA VAL A 64 -8.67 -18.42 -18.54
C VAL A 64 -8.29 -18.10 -17.10
N LEU A 65 -7.15 -17.44 -16.93
CA LEU A 65 -6.66 -16.97 -15.65
C LEU A 65 -7.27 -15.61 -15.32
N GLU A 66 -7.19 -14.69 -16.28
CA GLU A 66 -7.74 -13.35 -16.18
C GLU A 66 -8.30 -12.91 -17.54
N SER A 67 -9.33 -12.06 -17.53
CA SER A 67 -9.91 -11.47 -18.74
C SER A 67 -10.20 -9.99 -18.56
N PHE A 68 -10.16 -9.25 -19.67
CA PHE A 68 -10.30 -7.80 -19.71
C PHE A 68 -11.14 -7.39 -20.92
N THR A 69 -11.92 -6.32 -20.75
CA THR A 69 -12.62 -5.66 -21.85
C THR A 69 -12.24 -4.19 -21.90
N HIS A 70 -12.32 -3.62 -23.10
CA HIS A 70 -12.00 -2.22 -23.35
C HIS A 70 -13.10 -1.58 -24.19
N ASP A 71 -13.25 -0.25 -24.11
CA ASP A 71 -14.17 0.50 -24.95
C ASP A 71 -13.53 0.94 -26.29
N SER A 72 -14.25 1.76 -27.06
CA SER A 72 -13.76 2.28 -28.34
C SER A 72 -12.56 3.22 -28.22
N LEU A 73 -12.32 3.82 -27.05
CA LEU A 73 -11.16 4.67 -26.75
C LEU A 73 -9.98 3.87 -26.18
N GLY A 74 -10.18 2.58 -25.89
CA GLY A 74 -9.17 1.71 -25.31
C GLY A 74 -9.12 1.76 -23.78
N ARG A 75 -10.08 2.43 -23.13
CA ARG A 75 -10.20 2.44 -21.67
C ARG A 75 -10.74 1.10 -21.19
N ARG A 76 -10.25 0.58 -20.07
CA ARG A 76 -10.63 -0.74 -19.56
C ARG A 76 -12.03 -0.70 -18.94
N THR A 77 -12.98 -1.45 -19.49
CA THR A 77 -14.36 -1.52 -18.98
C THR A 77 -14.59 -2.67 -18.01
N ALA A 78 -13.75 -3.70 -18.03
CA ALA A 78 -13.78 -4.77 -17.02
C ALA A 78 -12.42 -5.45 -16.83
N ALA A 79 -12.20 -5.99 -15.64
CA ALA A 79 -11.10 -6.88 -15.29
C ALA A 79 -11.63 -8.02 -14.40
N ALA A 80 -11.32 -9.27 -14.72
CA ALA A 80 -11.84 -10.42 -13.99
C ALA A 80 -10.83 -11.55 -13.82
N VAL A 81 -10.96 -12.29 -12.72
CA VAL A 81 -10.28 -13.57 -12.52
C VAL A 81 -11.18 -14.66 -13.11
N GLY A 82 -10.69 -15.33 -14.16
CA GLY A 82 -11.50 -16.20 -15.02
C GLY A 82 -12.13 -15.47 -16.21
N ASP A 83 -13.10 -16.10 -16.86
CA ASP A 83 -13.72 -15.60 -18.10
C ASP A 83 -14.91 -14.68 -17.82
N LEU A 84 -15.00 -13.58 -18.56
CA LEU A 84 -16.10 -12.62 -18.53
C LEU A 84 -17.28 -13.09 -19.41
N PRO A 85 -18.53 -12.67 -19.11
CA PRO A 85 -18.93 -11.81 -17.98
C PRO A 85 -19.22 -12.58 -16.69
N SER A 86 -19.15 -13.91 -16.70
CA SER A 86 -19.60 -14.79 -15.61
C SER A 86 -18.65 -14.91 -14.42
N ALA A 87 -17.45 -14.35 -14.50
CA ALA A 87 -16.46 -14.40 -13.43
C ALA A 87 -17.02 -13.90 -12.09
N ALA A 88 -16.85 -14.70 -11.04
CA ALA A 88 -17.30 -14.41 -9.67
C ALA A 88 -16.46 -13.33 -8.98
N ILE A 89 -15.24 -13.07 -9.49
CA ILE A 89 -14.37 -11.99 -9.06
C ILE A 89 -14.10 -11.11 -10.28
N ARG A 90 -14.71 -9.92 -10.31
CA ARG A 90 -14.55 -8.97 -11.40
C ARG A 90 -14.74 -7.53 -10.93
N THR A 91 -14.13 -6.60 -11.63
CA THR A 91 -14.34 -5.16 -11.47
C THR A 91 -14.77 -4.60 -12.81
N ASN A 92 -15.90 -3.90 -12.83
CA ASN A 92 -16.40 -3.19 -14.01
C ASN A 92 -16.24 -1.69 -13.80
N PHE A 93 -15.87 -1.00 -14.87
CA PHE A 93 -15.66 0.43 -14.92
C PHE A 93 -16.66 1.06 -15.88
N ALA A 94 -17.29 2.15 -15.45
CA ALA A 94 -17.98 3.06 -16.36
C ALA A 94 -17.26 4.39 -16.33
N TYR A 95 -17.27 5.06 -17.48
CA TYR A 95 -16.66 6.36 -17.70
C TYR A 95 -17.76 7.33 -18.08
N SER A 96 -17.55 8.62 -17.82
CA SER A 96 -18.30 9.63 -18.55
C SER A 96 -17.93 9.51 -20.04
N ASP A 97 -18.93 9.36 -20.88
CA ASP A 97 -18.79 9.79 -22.26
C ASP A 97 -18.60 11.30 -22.19
N GLY A 98 -17.57 11.85 -22.82
CA GLY A 98 -17.21 13.27 -22.77
C GLY A 98 -18.25 14.21 -23.40
N GLY A 99 -19.54 14.00 -23.14
CA GLY A 99 -20.63 14.89 -23.47
C GLY A 99 -20.58 16.12 -22.58
N ASP A 100 -19.60 16.99 -22.85
CA ASP A 100 -19.80 18.41 -22.62
C ASP A 100 -20.82 18.90 -23.65
N VAL A 101 -21.87 19.56 -23.16
CA VAL A 101 -22.97 20.10 -23.98
C VAL A 101 -22.53 21.42 -24.64
N ASP A 102 -21.39 21.98 -24.21
CA ASP A 102 -20.71 23.08 -24.88
C ASP A 102 -19.46 22.55 -25.59
N GLY A 103 -19.49 22.57 -26.93
CA GLY A 103 -18.45 22.04 -27.82
C GLY A 103 -17.09 22.74 -27.78
N ASP A 104 -16.63 23.20 -26.62
CA ASP A 104 -15.36 23.92 -26.41
C ASP A 104 -14.33 23.13 -25.57
N LYS A 105 -14.67 21.92 -25.10
CA LYS A 105 -13.74 21.03 -24.36
C LYS A 105 -13.60 19.63 -24.96
N ILE A 106 -13.76 19.52 -26.27
CA ILE A 106 -13.29 18.35 -27.02
C ILE A 106 -11.77 18.43 -27.08
N GLY A 107 -11.07 17.97 -26.03
CA GLY A 107 -9.60 17.94 -26.07
C GLY A 107 -8.83 17.85 -24.76
N ASP A 108 -9.46 17.81 -23.57
CA ASP A 108 -8.72 17.55 -22.33
C ASP A 108 -8.71 16.05 -21.98
N PRO A 109 -7.59 15.33 -22.18
CA PRO A 109 -7.49 13.88 -21.91
C PRO A 109 -7.61 13.52 -20.42
N ALA A 110 -7.52 14.47 -19.49
CA ALA A 110 -7.67 14.18 -18.06
C ALA A 110 -9.13 13.88 -17.65
N PHE A 111 -10.12 14.36 -18.42
CA PHE A 111 -11.55 14.24 -18.08
C PHE A 111 -12.16 12.88 -18.45
N THR A 112 -11.57 12.16 -19.42
CA THR A 112 -12.18 10.95 -20.00
C THR A 112 -11.63 9.64 -19.45
N ASP A 113 -10.45 9.61 -18.81
CA ASP A 113 -9.78 8.35 -18.48
C ASP A 113 -9.98 7.88 -17.03
N THR A 114 -10.58 8.70 -16.17
CA THR A 114 -10.96 8.29 -14.81
C THR A 114 -12.37 7.68 -14.80
N PRO A 115 -12.57 6.49 -14.19
CA PRO A 115 -13.89 5.88 -14.12
C PRO A 115 -14.81 6.64 -13.17
N THR A 116 -16.00 7.00 -13.66
CA THR A 116 -17.09 7.58 -12.86
C THR A 116 -17.81 6.53 -12.03
N THR A 117 -17.70 5.25 -12.38
CA THR A 117 -18.29 4.16 -11.60
C THR A 117 -17.33 2.99 -11.52
N LEU A 118 -17.17 2.44 -10.32
CA LEU A 118 -16.49 1.16 -10.09
C LEU A 118 -17.47 0.19 -9.45
N SER A 119 -17.76 -0.91 -10.16
CA SER A 119 -18.58 -2.01 -9.64
C SER A 119 -17.71 -3.25 -9.39
N GLN A 120 -17.48 -3.56 -8.12
CA GLN A 120 -16.68 -4.70 -7.69
C GLN A 120 -17.58 -5.88 -7.34
N THR A 121 -17.31 -7.03 -7.94
CA THR A 121 -17.99 -8.29 -7.65
C THR A 121 -17.01 -9.27 -7.03
N VAL A 122 -17.37 -9.83 -5.87
CA VAL A 122 -16.61 -10.89 -5.19
C VAL A 122 -17.61 -11.93 -4.71
N ASP A 123 -17.32 -13.21 -4.96
CA ASP A 123 -18.23 -14.34 -4.71
C ASP A 123 -19.63 -14.14 -5.33
N GLY A 124 -19.67 -13.51 -6.51
CA GLY A 124 -20.91 -13.28 -7.27
C GLY A 124 -21.78 -12.12 -6.81
N VAL A 125 -21.43 -11.43 -5.71
CA VAL A 125 -22.16 -10.27 -5.20
C VAL A 125 -21.44 -8.97 -5.55
N THR A 126 -22.18 -8.01 -6.11
CA THR A 126 -21.63 -6.73 -6.59
C THR A 126 -21.92 -5.59 -5.60
N LYS A 127 -20.92 -4.74 -5.36
CA LYS A 127 -21.07 -3.42 -4.74
C LYS A 127 -20.52 -2.36 -5.71
N THR A 128 -20.99 -1.12 -5.59
CA THR A 128 -20.67 -0.06 -6.55
C THR A 128 -20.33 1.25 -5.84
N ALA A 129 -19.22 1.88 -6.20
CA ALA A 129 -18.90 3.26 -5.86
C ALA A 129 -19.05 4.15 -7.10
N VAL A 130 -19.41 5.41 -6.89
CA VAL A 130 -19.62 6.39 -7.95
C VAL A 130 -18.83 7.65 -7.63
N LEU A 131 -18.07 8.13 -8.61
CA LEU A 131 -17.29 9.35 -8.56
C LEU A 131 -17.85 10.33 -9.59
N ASP A 132 -18.34 11.48 -9.10
CA ASP A 132 -18.85 12.56 -9.94
C ASP A 132 -17.80 13.66 -10.05
N PHE A 133 -17.79 14.36 -11.18
CA PHE A 133 -16.88 15.46 -11.45
C PHE A 133 -17.65 16.77 -11.62
N ASN A 134 -17.01 17.89 -11.26
CA ASN A 134 -17.54 19.21 -11.57
C ASN A 134 -17.33 19.54 -13.08
N THR A 135 -17.83 20.70 -13.52
CA THR A 135 -17.75 21.15 -14.92
C THR A 135 -16.33 21.47 -15.41
N VAL A 136 -15.34 21.49 -14.50
CA VAL A 136 -13.91 21.66 -14.84
C VAL A 136 -13.13 20.35 -14.71
N GLY A 137 -13.80 19.23 -14.44
CA GLY A 137 -13.21 17.89 -14.41
C GLY A 137 -12.54 17.51 -13.09
N GLU A 138 -12.81 18.22 -12.01
CA GLU A 138 -12.29 17.88 -10.68
C GLU A 138 -13.29 16.97 -9.93
N PRO A 139 -12.82 15.97 -9.17
CA PRO A 139 -13.69 15.07 -8.40
C PRO A 139 -14.56 15.84 -7.42
N SER A 140 -15.87 15.89 -7.63
CA SER A 140 -16.81 16.68 -6.83
C SER A 140 -17.50 15.87 -5.72
N GLU A 141 -17.83 14.61 -5.99
CA GLU A 141 -18.49 13.73 -5.02
C GLU A 141 -18.04 12.28 -5.21
N LEU A 142 -17.71 11.59 -4.10
CA LEU A 142 -17.48 10.15 -4.06
C LEU A 142 -18.55 9.48 -3.19
N ARG A 143 -19.43 8.71 -3.83
CA ARG A 143 -20.41 7.85 -3.16
C ARG A 143 -19.81 6.47 -2.91
N TYR A 144 -19.76 6.08 -1.65
CA TYR A 144 -19.22 4.78 -1.25
C TYR A 144 -20.23 3.66 -1.56
N PRO A 145 -19.77 2.40 -1.60
CA PRO A 145 -20.65 1.26 -1.80
C PRO A 145 -21.80 1.20 -0.80
N SER A 146 -22.93 0.64 -1.26
CA SER A 146 -24.13 0.40 -0.45
C SER A 146 -23.79 -0.31 0.87
N GLY A 147 -24.38 0.18 1.95
CA GLY A 147 -24.16 -0.31 3.32
C GLY A 147 -23.10 0.44 4.11
N THR A 148 -22.43 1.42 3.51
CA THR A 148 -21.56 2.36 4.24
C THR A 148 -22.32 3.59 4.74
N GLY A 149 -23.38 4.01 4.02
CA GLY A 149 -24.09 5.26 4.27
C GLY A 149 -23.17 6.48 4.20
N THR A 150 -22.10 6.40 3.40
CA THR A 150 -21.07 7.45 3.29
C THR A 150 -21.06 8.00 1.87
N PHE A 151 -21.08 9.32 1.75
CA PHE A 151 -20.61 10.03 0.57
C PHE A 151 -19.75 11.21 1.01
N LEU A 152 -18.78 11.54 0.16
CA LEU A 152 -17.84 12.63 0.36
C LEU A 152 -18.06 13.66 -0.74
N ALA A 153 -18.26 14.93 -0.38
CA ALA A 153 -18.21 16.04 -1.32
C ALA A 153 -16.90 16.80 -1.14
N PHE A 154 -16.32 17.26 -2.24
CA PHE A 154 -15.01 17.90 -2.27
C PHE A 154 -15.12 19.37 -2.70
N GLY A 155 -14.62 20.26 -1.86
CA GLY A 155 -14.43 21.66 -2.22
C GLY A 155 -13.03 21.89 -2.80
N HIS A 156 -12.90 22.69 -3.85
CA HIS A 156 -11.63 22.97 -4.53
C HIS A 156 -11.26 24.44 -4.45
N ASP A 157 -9.95 24.72 -4.50
CA ASP A 157 -9.47 26.05 -4.83
C ASP A 157 -9.39 26.27 -6.35
N ARG A 158 -8.95 27.46 -6.77
CA ARG A 158 -8.79 27.82 -8.18
C ARG A 158 -7.72 27.01 -8.93
N PHE A 159 -6.96 26.17 -8.24
CA PHE A 159 -5.91 25.30 -8.82
C PHE A 159 -6.33 23.83 -8.83
N GLY A 160 -7.59 23.53 -8.49
CA GLY A 160 -8.13 22.18 -8.40
C GLY A 160 -7.63 21.37 -7.22
N GLN A 161 -7.09 22.03 -6.19
CA GLN A 161 -6.67 21.35 -4.97
C GLN A 161 -7.86 21.20 -4.04
N VAL A 162 -8.10 19.99 -3.53
CA VAL A 162 -9.17 19.71 -2.56
C VAL A 162 -8.89 20.47 -1.26
N THR A 163 -9.65 21.53 -0.99
CA THR A 163 -9.56 22.35 0.23
C THR A 163 -10.48 21.87 1.34
N SER A 164 -11.48 21.05 1.02
CA SER A 164 -12.38 20.50 2.02
C SER A 164 -13.01 19.19 1.63
N ILE A 165 -13.32 18.38 2.64
CA ILE A 165 -14.10 17.15 2.52
C ILE A 165 -15.32 17.30 3.42
N ASP A 166 -16.51 17.24 2.83
CA ASP A 166 -17.78 17.16 3.53
C ASP A 166 -18.26 15.72 3.51
N ARG A 167 -18.53 15.13 4.68
CA ARG A 167 -19.10 13.78 4.78
C ARG A 167 -20.57 13.88 5.11
N ASN A 168 -21.41 13.33 4.24
CA ASN A 168 -22.87 13.35 4.41
C ASN A 168 -23.43 14.76 4.65
N GLY A 169 -22.90 15.76 3.95
CA GLY A 169 -23.31 17.17 4.06
C GLY A 169 -22.74 17.94 5.25
N LEU A 170 -21.86 17.33 6.06
CA LEU A 170 -21.20 17.99 7.18
C LEU A 170 -19.69 18.11 6.95
N ARG A 171 -19.12 19.29 7.23
CA ARG A 171 -17.68 19.53 7.16
C ARG A 171 -16.91 18.55 8.03
N LEU A 172 -16.14 17.69 7.37
CA LEU A 172 -15.27 16.72 8.01
C LEU A 172 -13.83 17.21 8.04
N ALA A 173 -13.27 17.61 6.90
CA ALA A 173 -11.88 18.01 6.81
C ALA A 173 -11.69 19.34 6.08
N ASN A 174 -10.71 20.13 6.54
CA ASN A 174 -10.20 21.31 5.86
C ASN A 174 -8.72 21.11 5.55
N TYR A 175 -8.30 21.59 4.38
CA TYR A 175 -6.92 21.58 3.94
C TYR A 175 -6.45 23.00 3.64
N ALA A 176 -5.23 23.31 4.07
CA ALA A 176 -4.53 24.52 3.68
C ALA A 176 -3.30 24.15 2.86
N TYR A 177 -2.95 25.01 1.91
CA TYR A 177 -1.86 24.78 0.98
C TYR A 177 -0.92 25.96 0.91
N ALA A 178 0.36 25.66 0.70
CA ALA A 178 1.32 26.61 0.17
C ALA A 178 1.67 26.16 -1.25
N SER A 179 1.04 26.80 -2.24
CA SER A 179 1.12 26.36 -3.64
C SER A 179 0.65 24.90 -3.74
N ARG A 180 1.38 23.98 -4.39
CA ARG A 180 0.93 22.58 -4.54
C ARG A 180 0.97 21.72 -3.27
N ASN A 181 1.54 22.20 -2.17
CA ASN A 181 1.83 21.37 -1.00
C ASN A 181 0.88 21.67 0.17
N ALA A 182 0.20 20.64 0.69
CA ALA A 182 -0.72 20.76 1.82
C ALA A 182 0.05 21.06 3.12
N THR A 183 -0.12 22.24 3.70
CA THR A 183 0.56 22.70 4.92
C THR A 183 -0.20 22.31 6.19
N SER A 184 -1.51 22.11 6.10
CA SER A 184 -2.27 21.55 7.21
C SER A 184 -3.51 20.79 6.73
N ARG A 185 -3.92 19.85 7.58
CA ARG A 185 -5.22 19.18 7.56
C ARG A 185 -5.85 19.34 8.92
N GLN A 186 -7.12 19.74 8.97
CA GLN A 186 -7.91 19.81 10.20
C GLN A 186 -9.13 18.93 10.02
N VAL A 187 -9.31 17.95 10.91
CA VAL A 187 -10.42 16.99 10.87
C VAL A 187 -11.34 17.25 12.05
N ARG A 188 -12.60 17.58 11.76
CA ARG A 188 -13.65 17.74 12.76
C ARG A 188 -14.04 16.37 13.28
N THR A 189 -14.08 16.23 14.60
CA THR A 189 -14.50 14.98 15.24
C THR A 189 -16.00 14.93 15.49
N THR A 190 -16.49 13.73 15.83
CA THR A 190 -17.89 13.50 16.25
C THR A 190 -18.16 13.80 17.73
N ALA A 191 -17.22 14.40 18.48
CA ALA A 191 -17.52 14.82 19.85
C ALA A 191 -18.61 15.90 19.84
N GLY A 192 -19.53 15.82 20.82
CA GLY A 192 -20.66 16.74 21.01
C GLY A 192 -20.25 18.20 21.27
N PRO A 193 -21.07 19.03 21.95
CA PRO A 193 -21.12 20.49 21.79
C PRO A 193 -19.88 21.35 22.14
N GLY A 194 -18.70 20.77 22.36
CA GLY A 194 -17.41 21.45 22.27
C GLY A 194 -16.63 20.88 21.08
N GLU A 195 -16.50 21.63 19.98
CA GLU A 195 -15.83 21.12 18.79
C GLU A 195 -14.43 20.63 19.14
N THR A 196 -14.12 19.40 18.73
CA THR A 196 -12.78 18.84 18.82
C THR A 196 -12.24 18.63 17.41
N TRP A 197 -11.02 19.10 17.18
CA TRP A 197 -10.33 19.03 15.90
C TRP A 197 -9.01 18.27 16.04
N ILE A 198 -8.78 17.32 15.14
CA ILE A 198 -7.49 16.64 14.97
C ILE A 198 -6.77 17.32 13.82
N GLU A 199 -5.60 17.88 14.09
CA GLU A 199 -4.83 18.62 13.12
C GLU A 199 -3.51 17.92 12.83
N LEU A 200 -3.18 17.86 11.55
CA LEU A 200 -1.87 17.49 11.06
C LEU A 200 -1.27 18.71 10.36
N GLN A 201 -0.10 19.13 10.81
CA GLN A 201 0.62 20.27 10.25
C GLN A 201 1.92 19.80 9.63
N TRP A 202 2.19 20.23 8.41
CA TRP A 202 3.43 19.99 7.68
C TRP A 202 4.14 21.32 7.44
N ASN A 203 5.17 21.59 8.23
CA ASN A 203 6.04 22.74 8.00
C ASN A 203 7.11 22.38 6.98
N ARG A 204 7.25 23.20 5.94
CA ARG A 204 8.16 23.01 4.81
C ARG A 204 8.99 24.28 4.61
N PRO A 205 9.93 24.58 5.51
CA PRO A 205 10.68 25.83 5.47
C PRO A 205 11.74 25.82 4.36
N ASP A 206 12.13 24.65 3.86
CA ASP A 206 13.18 24.52 2.84
C ASP A 206 12.66 24.77 1.41
N GLN A 207 13.58 25.10 0.50
CA GLN A 207 13.26 25.34 -0.91
C GLN A 207 12.81 24.06 -1.63
N LEU A 208 13.22 22.89 -1.12
CA LEU A 208 12.81 21.58 -1.63
C LEU A 208 11.38 21.22 -1.23
N ARG A 209 10.75 22.02 -0.36
CA ARG A 209 9.40 21.86 0.16
C ARG A 209 9.16 20.45 0.73
N ARG A 210 10.13 19.94 1.48
CA ARG A 210 10.00 18.68 2.23
C ARG A 210 9.43 18.98 3.61
N PRO A 211 8.59 18.11 4.20
CA PRO A 211 8.17 18.27 5.59
C PRO A 211 9.40 18.20 6.51
N ALA A 212 9.80 19.34 7.08
CA ALA A 212 10.87 19.41 8.08
C ALA A 212 10.30 19.36 9.51
N LYS A 213 9.00 19.59 9.67
CA LYS A 213 8.30 19.35 10.93
C LYS A 213 6.90 18.87 10.67
N ILE A 214 6.52 17.78 11.34
CA ILE A 214 5.19 17.20 11.31
C ILE A 214 4.64 17.26 12.73
N THR A 215 3.48 17.90 12.92
CA THR A 215 2.83 17.99 14.23
C THR A 215 1.41 17.46 14.17
N ASN A 216 1.14 16.45 14.99
CA ASN A 216 -0.20 15.97 15.32
C ASN A 216 -0.71 16.74 16.52
N ARG A 217 -1.84 17.43 16.36
CA ARG A 217 -2.40 18.33 17.37
C ARG A 217 -3.87 18.07 17.58
N VAL A 218 -4.34 18.30 18.80
CA VAL A 218 -5.74 18.26 19.17
C VAL A 218 -6.14 19.64 19.66
N ARG A 219 -7.26 20.15 19.17
CA ARG A 219 -7.90 21.36 19.70
C ARG A 219 -9.25 20.97 20.27
N THR A 220 -9.51 21.25 21.54
CA THR A 220 -10.79 20.96 22.21
C THR A 220 -11.47 22.25 22.64
N GLY A 221 -12.80 22.30 22.52
CA GLY A 221 -13.61 23.42 23.01
C GLY A 221 -13.52 24.66 22.11
N SER A 222 -13.00 24.54 20.89
CA SER A 222 -12.99 25.64 19.93
C SER A 222 -14.38 25.77 19.31
N THR A 223 -15.24 26.63 19.84
CA THR A 223 -16.39 27.13 19.06
C THR A 223 -15.95 28.38 18.32
N ALA A 224 -16.53 28.70 17.16
CA ALA A 224 -16.24 29.94 16.43
C ALA A 224 -16.26 31.16 17.39
N GLY A 225 -15.09 31.74 17.66
CA GLY A 225 -14.94 32.93 18.51
C GLY A 225 -14.56 32.70 19.99
N VAL A 226 -14.37 31.46 20.47
CA VAL A 226 -13.88 31.18 21.83
C VAL A 226 -12.63 30.31 21.77
N GLY A 227 -11.53 30.76 22.37
CA GLY A 227 -10.27 30.03 22.41
C GLY A 227 -10.42 28.63 23.03
N GLY A 228 -9.93 27.61 22.32
CA GLY A 228 -9.90 26.22 22.80
C GLY A 228 -8.56 25.83 23.42
N THR A 229 -8.52 24.68 24.11
CA THR A 229 -7.27 24.07 24.57
C THR A 229 -6.59 23.36 23.42
N THR A 230 -5.31 23.64 23.20
CA THR A 230 -4.49 22.97 22.18
C THR A 230 -3.47 22.06 22.84
N VAL A 231 -3.41 20.81 22.38
CA VAL A 231 -2.48 19.79 22.87
C VAL A 231 -1.82 19.08 21.69
N ASP A 232 -0.49 19.16 21.60
CA ASP A 232 0.27 18.36 20.65
C ASP A 232 0.34 16.91 21.15
N ARG A 233 0.08 15.95 20.25
CA ARG A 233 0.07 14.50 20.51
C ARG A 233 1.32 13.79 20.03
N ALA A 234 1.99 14.34 19.02
CA ALA A 234 3.30 13.92 18.55
C ALA A 234 3.86 14.99 17.63
N THR A 235 5.15 15.27 17.74
CA THR A 235 5.89 16.14 16.84
C THR A 235 7.15 15.44 16.37
N PHE A 236 7.41 15.54 15.07
CA PHE A 236 8.56 14.97 14.39
C PHE A 236 9.30 16.11 13.68
N ASP A 237 10.41 16.56 14.25
CA ASP A 237 11.28 17.59 13.69
C ASP A 237 12.43 16.91 12.93
N GLN A 238 12.49 17.11 11.62
CA GLN A 238 13.36 16.38 10.70
C GLN A 238 14.41 17.30 10.09
N VAL A 239 15.67 16.86 10.15
CA VAL A 239 16.80 17.49 9.47
C VAL A 239 17.33 16.51 8.44
N PHE A 240 17.65 17.02 7.26
CA PHE A 240 18.18 16.21 6.16
C PHE A 240 19.60 16.63 5.83
N ASP A 241 20.42 15.67 5.43
CA ASP A 241 21.75 15.92 4.90
C ASP A 241 21.68 16.56 3.48
N PRO A 242 22.80 17.02 2.90
CA PRO A 242 22.82 17.58 1.54
C PRO A 242 22.44 16.58 0.44
N ALA A 243 22.55 15.27 0.70
CA ALA A 243 22.12 14.20 -0.20
C ALA A 243 20.63 13.83 -0.01
N THR A 244 19.92 14.58 0.84
CA THR A 244 18.50 14.45 1.17
C THR A 244 18.11 13.25 2.03
N ASN A 245 19.08 12.56 2.63
CA ASN A 245 18.81 11.52 3.62
C ASN A 245 18.35 12.16 4.94
N LEU A 246 17.49 11.47 5.69
CA LEU A 246 17.06 11.91 7.01
C LEU A 246 18.25 11.80 7.97
N ASP A 247 18.86 12.92 8.36
CA ASP A 247 20.06 12.97 9.20
C ASP A 247 19.67 12.85 10.68
N THR A 248 18.74 13.69 11.12
CA THR A 248 18.20 13.62 12.48
C THR A 248 16.68 13.76 12.49
N GLN A 249 16.05 13.09 13.45
CA GLN A 249 14.63 13.22 13.76
C GLN A 249 14.44 13.41 15.26
N ALA A 250 14.07 14.62 15.69
CA ALA A 250 13.65 14.84 17.06
C ALA A 250 12.15 14.54 17.21
N VAL A 251 11.84 13.55 18.03
CA VAL A 251 10.48 13.12 18.35
C VAL A 251 10.11 13.63 19.73
N SER A 252 8.94 14.27 19.84
CA SER A 252 8.44 14.77 21.12
C SER A 252 6.94 14.58 21.28
N LYS A 253 6.50 14.48 22.55
CA LYS A 253 5.10 14.28 22.97
C LYS A 253 4.46 12.98 22.50
N HIS A 254 5.22 12.10 21.85
CA HIS A 254 4.74 10.79 21.42
C HIS A 254 4.30 9.96 22.63
N ARG A 255 3.21 9.19 22.47
CA ARG A 255 2.64 8.40 23.56
C ARG A 255 3.57 7.28 24.02
N ILE A 256 4.30 6.67 23.09
CA ILE A 256 5.35 5.70 23.43
C ILE A 256 6.58 6.50 23.84
N LEU A 257 6.89 6.49 25.14
CA LEU A 257 7.94 7.34 25.71
C LEU A 257 9.33 7.03 25.16
N ALA A 258 9.60 5.76 24.88
CA ALA A 258 10.87 5.30 24.32
C ALA A 258 11.18 5.90 22.93
N GLU A 259 10.16 6.36 22.20
CA GLU A 259 10.36 7.03 20.91
C GLU A 259 10.73 8.51 21.05
N ASN A 260 10.51 9.14 22.20
CA ASN A 260 10.86 10.55 22.34
C ASN A 260 12.38 10.70 22.42
N GLY A 261 12.90 11.82 21.95
CA GLY A 261 14.34 12.08 21.91
C GLY A 261 14.80 12.45 20.52
N ILE A 262 16.11 12.62 20.36
CA ILE A 262 16.75 12.87 19.08
C ILE A 262 17.23 11.54 18.54
N HIS A 263 16.77 11.19 17.34
CA HIS A 263 17.20 10.02 16.58
C HIS A 263 18.16 10.49 15.47
N ASP A 264 19.43 10.16 15.59
CA ASP A 264 20.49 10.37 14.62
C ASP A 264 20.60 9.14 13.72
N HIS A 265 20.72 9.38 12.42
CA HIS A 265 20.79 8.36 11.39
C HIS A 265 22.14 8.43 10.69
N THR A 266 22.80 7.29 10.56
CA THR A 266 24.05 7.21 9.79
C THR A 266 23.86 6.36 8.55
N TYR A 267 24.51 6.78 7.47
CA TYR A 267 24.42 6.13 6.17
C TYR A 267 25.81 5.76 5.68
N ASP A 268 25.90 4.72 4.85
CA ASP A 268 27.11 4.47 4.09
C ASP A 268 27.18 5.33 2.82
N ARG A 269 28.28 5.20 2.07
CA ARG A 269 28.51 5.94 0.82
C ARG A 269 27.52 5.65 -0.32
N LEU A 270 26.66 4.64 -0.16
CA LEU A 270 25.57 4.34 -1.10
C LEU A 270 24.22 4.83 -0.56
N HIS A 271 24.24 5.66 0.49
CA HIS A 271 23.05 6.20 1.16
C HIS A 271 22.16 5.11 1.77
N ARG A 272 22.75 3.98 2.17
CA ARG A 272 22.03 2.90 2.87
C ARG A 272 22.14 3.13 4.37
N LEU A 273 21.02 3.05 5.08
CA LEU A 273 20.96 3.24 6.54
C LEU A 273 21.81 2.17 7.25
N ARG A 274 22.68 2.61 8.16
CA ARG A 274 23.62 1.78 8.92
C ARG A 274 23.30 1.72 10.40
N GLN A 275 22.82 2.82 10.97
CA GLN A 275 22.49 2.90 12.38
C GLN A 275 21.42 3.97 12.60
N THR A 276 20.61 3.76 13.64
CA THR A 276 19.77 4.79 14.24
C THR A 276 19.93 4.74 15.74
N ASN A 277 20.21 5.87 16.38
CA ASN A 277 20.23 5.92 17.83
C ASN A 277 18.82 6.07 18.41
N TYR A 278 18.64 5.55 19.62
CA TYR A 278 17.39 5.65 20.36
C TYR A 278 17.70 5.93 21.83
N PRO A 279 17.80 7.22 22.24
CA PRO A 279 18.37 7.61 23.52
C PRO A 279 17.59 7.11 24.74
N ASN A 280 16.34 6.69 24.55
CA ASN A 280 15.47 6.15 25.60
C ASN A 280 15.26 4.63 25.51
N THR A 281 16.17 3.92 24.82
CA THR A 281 16.17 2.46 24.72
C THR A 281 17.50 1.87 25.20
N THR A 282 17.61 0.54 25.19
CA THR A 282 18.80 -0.17 25.70
C THR A 282 19.96 -0.15 24.71
N ALA A 283 19.67 -0.12 23.41
CA ALA A 283 20.69 -0.16 22.36
C ALA A 283 20.22 0.60 21.11
N ASP A 284 21.18 0.98 20.28
CA ASP A 284 20.92 1.53 18.95
C ASP A 284 20.55 0.41 17.97
N GLU A 285 19.69 0.73 17.01
CA GLU A 285 19.46 -0.16 15.88
C GLU A 285 20.64 -0.08 14.92
N ASN A 286 21.20 -1.23 14.54
CA ASN A 286 22.34 -1.31 13.64
C ASN A 286 22.12 -2.32 12.52
N TRP A 287 22.37 -1.92 11.28
CA TRP A 287 22.31 -2.76 10.08
C TRP A 287 23.69 -2.88 9.44
N ASN A 288 24.20 -4.10 9.40
CA ASN A 288 25.40 -4.42 8.63
C ASN A 288 24.97 -5.06 7.31
N LEU A 289 25.27 -4.37 6.22
CA LEU A 289 24.88 -4.76 4.86
C LEU A 289 26.11 -5.26 4.09
N ASP A 290 25.93 -6.29 3.28
CA ASP A 290 26.95 -6.70 2.32
C ASP A 290 27.07 -5.71 1.14
N LYS A 291 27.78 -6.10 0.07
CA LYS A 291 27.95 -5.26 -1.13
C LYS A 291 26.72 -5.24 -2.05
N LEU A 292 25.81 -6.20 -1.92
CA LEU A 292 24.55 -6.31 -2.68
C LEU A 292 23.35 -5.75 -1.89
N SER A 293 23.59 -5.30 -0.65
CA SER A 293 22.60 -4.76 0.28
C SER A 293 21.75 -5.82 0.99
N ASN A 294 22.19 -7.08 1.00
CA ASN A 294 21.63 -8.08 1.89
C ASN A 294 22.05 -7.76 3.33
N TRP A 295 21.14 -8.00 4.28
CA TRP A 295 21.47 -7.91 5.68
C TRP A 295 22.43 -9.05 6.01
N VAL A 296 23.50 -8.73 6.73
CA VAL A 296 24.43 -9.70 7.32
C VAL A 296 24.11 -9.82 8.81
N THR A 297 23.90 -8.68 9.47
CA THR A 297 23.43 -8.61 10.86
C THR A 297 22.48 -7.45 11.08
N HIS A 298 21.53 -7.63 11.98
CA HIS A 298 20.67 -6.58 12.54
C HIS A 298 20.71 -6.64 14.07
N ALA A 299 21.16 -5.57 14.72
CA ALA A 299 21.00 -5.41 16.17
C ALA A 299 19.77 -4.53 16.44
N ASP A 300 18.85 -5.01 17.27
CA ASP A 300 17.62 -4.30 17.62
C ASP A 300 17.77 -3.39 18.85
N ARG A 301 16.74 -2.61 19.16
CA ARG A 301 16.68 -1.71 20.33
C ARG A 301 16.73 -2.43 21.68
N GLY A 302 16.46 -3.73 21.69
CA GLY A 302 16.58 -4.61 22.86
C GLY A 302 18.01 -5.13 23.07
N GLY A 303 18.93 -4.86 22.13
CA GLY A 303 20.30 -5.33 22.12
C GLY A 303 20.47 -6.74 21.57
N ALA A 304 19.41 -7.38 21.07
CA ALA A 304 19.52 -8.68 20.42
C ALA A 304 20.07 -8.52 19.00
N THR A 305 20.98 -9.40 18.60
CA THR A 305 21.55 -9.41 17.25
C THR A 305 21.08 -10.62 16.48
N THR A 306 20.46 -10.38 15.33
CA THR A 306 20.09 -11.40 14.34
C THR A 306 21.17 -11.45 13.25
N THR A 307 21.61 -12.65 12.87
CA THR A 307 22.54 -12.88 11.75
C THR A 307 21.80 -13.55 10.61
N TYR A 308 22.15 -13.17 9.39
CA TYR A 308 21.55 -13.66 8.16
C TYR A 308 22.65 -14.25 7.27
N VAL A 309 22.35 -15.38 6.64
CA VAL A 309 23.24 -16.04 5.68
C VAL A 309 22.48 -16.19 4.38
N ASP A 310 22.91 -15.49 3.33
CA ASP A 310 22.35 -15.59 1.99
C ASP A 310 23.10 -16.60 1.09
N ASN A 311 22.42 -17.05 0.04
CA ASN A 311 23.04 -17.81 -1.04
C ASN A 311 23.45 -16.89 -2.20
N THR A 312 24.01 -17.46 -3.28
CA THR A 312 24.44 -16.72 -4.47
C THR A 312 23.31 -16.03 -5.25
N LEU A 313 22.05 -16.29 -4.90
CA LEU A 313 20.86 -15.65 -5.47
C LEU A 313 20.29 -14.54 -4.57
N ASN A 314 21.00 -14.14 -3.52
CA ASN A 314 20.54 -13.17 -2.51
C ASN A 314 19.30 -13.64 -1.72
N GLN A 315 19.15 -14.96 -1.54
CA GLN A 315 18.08 -15.55 -0.74
C GLN A 315 18.63 -15.99 0.61
N TYR A 316 17.99 -15.62 1.72
CA TYR A 316 18.43 -16.04 3.05
C TYR A 316 18.21 -17.53 3.26
N THR A 317 19.26 -18.26 3.61
CA THR A 317 19.25 -19.70 3.88
C THR A 317 19.31 -20.04 5.36
N SER A 318 19.68 -19.07 6.20
CA SER A 318 19.66 -19.20 7.65
C SER A 318 19.49 -17.82 8.30
N ILE A 319 18.69 -17.77 9.37
CA ILE A 319 18.47 -16.59 10.20
C ILE A 319 18.60 -17.03 11.66
N THR A 320 19.49 -16.40 12.43
CA THR A 320 19.70 -16.75 13.85
C THR A 320 18.42 -16.57 14.66
N GLY A 321 18.09 -17.54 15.52
CA GLY A 321 16.84 -17.55 16.27
C GLY A 321 15.66 -18.19 15.52
N GLY A 322 15.82 -18.49 14.23
CA GLY A 322 14.86 -19.28 13.45
C GLY A 322 14.78 -20.73 13.93
N THR A 323 13.59 -21.31 13.82
CA THR A 323 13.32 -22.75 14.03
C THR A 323 13.40 -23.55 12.73
N ALA A 324 13.47 -22.86 11.60
CA ALA A 324 13.52 -23.40 10.25
C ALA A 324 14.52 -22.62 9.38
N ALA A 325 15.06 -23.27 8.35
CA ALA A 325 15.78 -22.60 7.29
C ALA A 325 14.77 -22.04 6.26
N PRO A 326 14.86 -20.76 5.86
CA PRO A 326 14.00 -20.26 4.81
C PRO A 326 14.21 -21.02 3.49
N ALA A 327 13.14 -21.18 2.72
CA ALA A 327 13.14 -21.91 1.45
C ALA A 327 12.39 -21.12 0.37
N TYR A 328 12.77 -21.34 -0.89
CA TYR A 328 12.27 -20.56 -2.03
C TYR A 328 11.85 -21.48 -3.17
N ASP A 329 10.83 -21.06 -3.94
CA ASP A 329 10.49 -21.71 -5.20
C ASP A 329 11.45 -21.30 -6.32
N ALA A 330 11.28 -21.91 -7.49
CA ALA A 330 12.08 -21.61 -8.68
C ALA A 330 11.94 -20.15 -9.14
N LYS A 331 10.85 -19.45 -8.81
CA LYS A 331 10.65 -18.02 -9.17
C LYS A 331 11.28 -17.07 -8.12
N GLY A 332 11.88 -17.61 -7.06
CA GLY A 332 12.45 -16.85 -5.97
C GLY A 332 11.44 -16.40 -4.92
N ASN A 333 10.20 -16.91 -4.93
CA ASN A 333 9.24 -16.61 -3.87
C ASN A 333 9.60 -17.39 -2.61
N LEU A 334 9.53 -16.76 -1.43
CA LEU A 334 9.70 -17.43 -0.14
C LEU A 334 8.56 -18.43 0.08
N VAL A 335 8.83 -19.74 0.08
CA VAL A 335 7.83 -20.80 0.32
C VAL A 335 7.82 -21.32 1.75
N ARG A 336 8.87 -21.05 2.52
CA ARG A 336 8.90 -21.24 3.97
C ARG A 336 9.80 -20.19 4.63
N ASP A 337 9.38 -19.64 5.77
CA ASP A 337 10.18 -18.70 6.57
C ASP A 337 10.97 -19.39 7.70
N GLU A 338 11.72 -18.60 8.46
CA GLU A 338 12.51 -19.06 9.61
C GLU A 338 11.67 -19.52 10.80
N ARG A 339 10.37 -19.26 10.79
CA ARG A 339 9.40 -19.63 11.84
C ARG A 339 8.62 -20.90 11.51
N GLY A 340 8.83 -21.47 10.32
CA GLY A 340 8.13 -22.67 9.87
C GLY A 340 6.75 -22.39 9.29
N TYR A 341 6.44 -21.15 8.91
CA TYR A 341 5.25 -20.88 8.10
C TYR A 341 5.56 -21.10 6.63
N GLY A 342 4.66 -21.78 5.95
CA GLY A 342 4.68 -21.99 4.51
C GLY A 342 3.84 -20.95 3.77
N PHE A 343 4.22 -20.67 2.52
CA PHE A 343 3.57 -19.68 1.67
C PHE A 343 3.29 -20.24 0.29
N THR A 344 2.09 -19.99 -0.24
CA THR A 344 1.76 -20.33 -1.64
C THR A 344 1.38 -19.09 -2.42
N TYR A 345 1.73 -19.07 -3.70
CA TYR A 345 1.55 -17.93 -4.59
C TYR A 345 0.67 -18.31 -5.79
N ASP A 346 0.13 -17.31 -6.48
CA ASP A 346 -0.52 -17.50 -7.76
C ASP A 346 0.47 -17.40 -8.93
N PHE A 347 -0.07 -17.43 -10.16
CA PHE A 347 0.74 -17.38 -11.37
C PHE A 347 1.45 -16.03 -11.60
N GLU A 348 1.04 -14.97 -10.89
CA GLU A 348 1.67 -13.64 -10.92
C GLU A 348 2.56 -13.38 -9.70
N ASN A 349 2.92 -14.42 -8.93
CA ASN A 349 3.71 -14.33 -7.70
C ASN A 349 3.01 -13.55 -6.58
N ARG A 350 1.67 -13.55 -6.55
CA ARG A 350 0.88 -12.89 -5.50
C ARG A 350 0.56 -13.91 -4.41
N LEU A 351 0.81 -13.56 -3.15
CA LEU A 351 0.59 -14.45 -2.00
C LEU A 351 -0.88 -14.86 -1.89
N LYS A 352 -1.15 -16.17 -1.85
CA LYS A 352 -2.50 -16.75 -1.72
C LYS A 352 -2.79 -17.34 -0.35
N ARG A 353 -1.76 -17.85 0.33
CA ARG A 353 -1.95 -18.63 1.57
C ARG A 353 -0.73 -18.56 2.46
N VAL A 354 -0.99 -18.53 3.76
CA VAL A 354 -0.03 -18.78 4.83
C VAL A 354 -0.52 -19.98 5.63
N PHE A 355 0.34 -20.97 5.85
CA PHE A 355 0.02 -22.20 6.57
C PHE A 355 1.18 -22.60 7.48
N THR A 356 0.95 -23.51 8.44
CA THR A 356 2.05 -24.15 9.17
C THR A 356 2.67 -25.22 8.28
N ASP A 357 3.93 -25.05 7.88
CA ASP A 357 4.67 -26.02 7.07
C ASP A 357 5.22 -27.13 7.98
N SER A 358 4.42 -28.17 8.15
CA SER A 358 4.72 -29.31 9.02
C SER A 358 5.51 -30.37 8.26
N ALA A 359 6.02 -31.40 8.96
CA ALA A 359 6.82 -32.46 8.32
C ALA A 359 6.16 -32.99 7.01
N PRO A 360 6.86 -32.95 5.86
CA PRO A 360 8.32 -32.88 5.70
C PRO A 360 8.96 -31.47 5.70
N ALA A 361 8.20 -30.40 5.94
CA ALA A 361 8.65 -29.01 6.04
C ALA A 361 9.43 -28.53 4.79
N ASN A 362 8.81 -28.72 3.62
CA ASN A 362 9.41 -28.47 2.32
C ASN A 362 8.78 -27.28 1.58
N GLY A 363 7.96 -26.47 2.25
CA GLY A 363 7.27 -25.31 1.70
C GLY A 363 6.09 -25.66 0.78
N VAL A 364 5.70 -26.94 0.71
CA VAL A 364 4.58 -27.39 -0.12
C VAL A 364 3.38 -27.65 0.77
N TYR A 365 2.29 -26.93 0.52
CA TYR A 365 1.04 -27.12 1.25
C TYR A 365 0.51 -28.56 1.10
N LEU A 366 0.27 -29.22 2.21
CA LEU A 366 -0.37 -30.52 2.30
C LEU A 366 -1.76 -30.41 2.95
N ALA A 367 -2.69 -31.25 2.49
CA ALA A 367 -4.02 -31.32 3.10
C ALA A 367 -3.90 -31.74 4.58
N GLY A 368 -4.52 -30.96 5.47
CA GLY A 368 -4.46 -31.17 6.93
C GLY A 368 -3.59 -30.15 7.66
N GLU A 369 -2.75 -29.39 6.97
CA GLU A 369 -1.98 -28.31 7.59
C GLU A 369 -2.86 -27.13 8.01
N ALA A 370 -2.52 -26.52 9.14
CA ALA A 370 -3.23 -25.37 9.68
C ALA A 370 -3.03 -24.16 8.76
N VAL A 371 -4.13 -23.56 8.32
CA VAL A 371 -4.13 -22.37 7.46
C VAL A 371 -4.39 -21.13 8.32
N HIS A 372 -3.43 -20.21 8.34
CA HIS A 372 -3.49 -18.96 9.12
C HIS A 372 -4.05 -17.81 8.33
N ALA A 373 -3.76 -17.77 7.03
CA ALA A 373 -4.28 -16.75 6.14
C ALA A 373 -4.54 -17.28 4.73
N GLN A 374 -5.60 -16.77 4.11
CA GLN A 374 -5.89 -16.94 2.69
C GLN A 374 -6.23 -15.58 2.09
N PHE A 375 -5.79 -15.35 0.86
CA PHE A 375 -5.99 -14.09 0.16
C PHE A 375 -6.57 -14.35 -1.23
N VAL A 376 -7.50 -13.48 -1.62
CA VAL A 376 -8.08 -13.43 -2.96
C VAL A 376 -7.77 -12.06 -3.53
N VAL A 377 -7.17 -12.07 -4.71
CA VAL A 377 -6.73 -10.89 -5.44
C VAL A 377 -7.56 -10.81 -6.73
N ASP A 378 -7.98 -9.61 -7.12
CA ASP A 378 -8.64 -9.40 -8.40
C ASP A 378 -7.63 -9.31 -9.56
N ALA A 379 -8.13 -9.24 -10.80
CA ALA A 379 -7.27 -9.12 -11.99
C ALA A 379 -6.54 -7.76 -12.11
N LEU A 380 -6.74 -6.85 -11.15
CA LEU A 380 -6.02 -5.57 -11.04
C LEU A 380 -4.89 -5.65 -10.01
N GLY A 381 -4.67 -6.82 -9.39
CA GLY A 381 -3.63 -7.03 -8.39
C GLY A 381 -4.03 -6.59 -6.97
N ARG A 382 -5.31 -6.27 -6.73
CA ARG A 382 -5.78 -5.78 -5.44
C ARG A 382 -6.34 -6.91 -4.59
N ARG A 383 -6.01 -6.94 -3.30
CA ARG A 383 -6.62 -7.89 -2.36
C ARG A 383 -8.08 -7.50 -2.09
N VAL A 384 -9.01 -8.33 -2.55
CA VAL A 384 -10.47 -8.09 -2.44
C VAL A 384 -11.13 -8.93 -1.36
N LYS A 385 -10.48 -10.02 -0.92
CA LYS A 385 -10.93 -10.84 0.20
C LYS A 385 -9.74 -11.45 0.93
N SER A 386 -9.86 -11.59 2.24
CA SER A 386 -8.92 -12.33 3.08
C SER A 386 -9.66 -13.15 4.12
N THR A 387 -9.15 -14.34 4.45
CA THR A 387 -9.55 -15.09 5.63
C THR A 387 -8.34 -15.27 6.52
N VAL A 388 -8.29 -14.62 7.67
CA VAL A 388 -7.17 -14.67 8.62
C VAL A 388 -7.67 -15.21 9.95
N ASN A 389 -7.08 -16.31 10.43
CA ASN A 389 -7.48 -16.99 11.67
C ASN A 389 -9.00 -17.22 11.76
N GLY A 390 -9.61 -17.66 10.64
CA GLY A 390 -11.04 -17.92 10.53
C GLY A 390 -11.93 -16.70 10.28
N VAL A 391 -11.40 -15.47 10.37
CA VAL A 391 -12.15 -14.23 10.12
C VAL A 391 -12.03 -13.83 8.66
N THR A 392 -13.17 -13.77 7.96
CA THR A 392 -13.21 -13.34 6.56
C THR A 392 -13.56 -11.86 6.46
N THR A 393 -12.79 -11.12 5.65
CA THR A 393 -12.98 -9.71 5.37
C THR A 393 -12.93 -9.47 3.87
N TYR A 394 -13.93 -8.77 3.35
CA TYR A 394 -14.04 -8.31 1.96
C TYR A 394 -13.68 -6.83 1.91
N ARG A 395 -12.97 -6.40 0.86
CA ARG A 395 -12.42 -5.05 0.74
C ARG A 395 -12.92 -4.37 -0.50
N PHE A 396 -13.38 -3.14 -0.36
CA PHE A 396 -13.84 -2.31 -1.46
C PHE A 396 -12.86 -1.17 -1.73
N HIS A 397 -12.46 -1.01 -2.98
CA HIS A 397 -11.42 -0.07 -3.42
C HIS A 397 -12.01 1.15 -4.15
N ASP A 398 -11.27 2.24 -4.12
CA ASP A 398 -11.62 3.52 -4.73
C ASP A 398 -11.63 3.44 -6.27
N PRO A 399 -12.60 4.11 -6.96
CA PRO A 399 -12.65 4.17 -8.42
C PRO A 399 -11.44 4.86 -9.07
N ASP A 400 -10.96 5.97 -8.52
CA ASP A 400 -9.88 6.79 -9.10
C ASP A 400 -8.50 6.39 -8.56
N ALA A 401 -8.46 5.90 -7.32
CA ALA A 401 -7.24 5.44 -6.68
C ALA A 401 -7.31 3.94 -6.34
N PRO A 402 -7.19 3.02 -7.30
CA PRO A 402 -7.48 1.59 -7.08
C PRO A 402 -6.66 0.91 -5.97
N GLY A 403 -5.52 1.47 -5.54
CA GLY A 403 -4.78 0.98 -4.37
C GLY A 403 -5.36 1.41 -3.01
N VAL A 404 -6.37 2.28 -3.01
CA VAL A 404 -6.99 2.86 -1.82
C VAL A 404 -8.25 2.10 -1.45
N GLU A 405 -8.31 1.65 -0.20
CA GLU A 405 -9.48 1.00 0.35
C GLU A 405 -10.48 2.02 0.92
N LEU A 406 -11.75 1.86 0.53
CA LEU A 406 -12.89 2.64 0.99
C LEU A 406 -13.64 1.96 2.14
N ALA A 407 -13.81 0.64 2.10
CA ALA A 407 -14.60 -0.07 3.10
C ALA A 407 -14.25 -1.56 3.24
N GLU A 408 -14.43 -2.08 4.44
CA GLU A 408 -14.42 -3.51 4.75
C GLU A 408 -15.83 -4.04 5.02
N PHE A 409 -16.09 -5.30 4.66
CA PHE A 409 -17.33 -6.01 4.96
C PHE A 409 -17.03 -7.43 5.47
N ASP A 410 -17.88 -7.96 6.34
CA ASP A 410 -17.78 -9.38 6.76
C ASP A 410 -18.30 -10.33 5.65
N SER A 411 -19.18 -9.84 4.77
CA SER A 411 -19.54 -10.45 3.49
C SER A 411 -19.97 -9.40 2.47
N MET A 412 -19.83 -9.66 1.17
CA MET A 412 -20.38 -8.74 0.15
C MET A 412 -21.90 -8.57 0.24
N ASN A 413 -22.61 -9.53 0.85
CA ASN A 413 -24.05 -9.48 1.04
C ASN A 413 -24.46 -8.80 2.36
N THR A 414 -23.53 -8.33 3.20
CA THR A 414 -23.91 -7.59 4.41
C THR A 414 -24.46 -6.21 4.04
N ALA A 415 -25.54 -5.84 4.73
CA ALA A 415 -26.19 -4.55 4.60
C ALA A 415 -25.38 -3.41 5.23
N THR A 416 -24.42 -3.71 6.11
CA THR A 416 -23.57 -2.73 6.79
C THR A 416 -22.10 -3.06 6.59
N ALA A 417 -21.29 -2.03 6.38
CA ALA A 417 -19.84 -2.14 6.36
C ALA A 417 -19.30 -2.41 7.77
N ARG A 418 -18.29 -3.29 7.85
CA ARG A 418 -17.49 -3.53 9.06
C ARG A 418 -16.68 -2.29 9.43
N ALA A 419 -16.07 -1.67 8.41
CA ALA A 419 -15.32 -0.44 8.54
C ALA A 419 -15.47 0.42 7.28
N THR A 420 -15.37 1.73 7.42
CA THR A 420 -15.28 2.69 6.32
C THR A 420 -14.07 3.59 6.56
N PHE A 421 -13.25 3.80 5.54
CA PHE A 421 -12.04 4.61 5.60
C PHE A 421 -12.24 5.89 4.81
N ILE A 422 -11.74 7.00 5.36
CA ILE A 422 -11.67 8.27 4.65
C ILE A 422 -10.20 8.58 4.46
N ASN A 423 -9.85 8.85 3.21
CA ASN A 423 -8.50 9.13 2.77
C ASN A 423 -8.40 10.60 2.39
N GLY A 424 -7.21 11.15 2.51
CA GLY A 424 -6.94 12.53 2.17
C GLY A 424 -6.54 12.67 0.70
N PRO A 425 -6.59 13.90 0.18
CA PRO A 425 -6.37 14.17 -1.24
C PRO A 425 -4.89 14.35 -1.59
N THR A 426 -3.96 14.28 -0.62
CA THR A 426 -2.57 14.67 -0.86
C THR A 426 -1.67 13.52 -1.30
N TYR A 427 -1.97 12.29 -0.85
CA TYR A 427 -1.18 11.11 -1.13
C TYR A 427 -2.00 9.83 -0.93
N LEU A 428 -1.64 8.75 -1.63
CA LEU A 428 -2.36 7.46 -1.59
C LEU A 428 -2.50 6.91 -0.16
N ASP A 429 -1.46 7.10 0.66
CA ASP A 429 -1.37 6.59 2.03
C ASP A 429 -1.87 7.60 3.09
N GLU A 430 -2.36 8.77 2.68
CA GLU A 430 -2.89 9.76 3.62
C GLU A 430 -4.23 9.28 4.21
N ARG A 431 -4.20 8.54 5.31
CA ARG A 431 -5.43 8.17 6.03
C ARG A 431 -5.93 9.34 6.90
N VAL A 432 -7.23 9.64 6.83
CA VAL A 432 -7.88 10.68 7.65
C VAL A 432 -8.50 10.05 8.88
N LEU A 433 -9.43 9.10 8.69
CA LEU A 433 -10.07 8.37 9.77
C LEU A 433 -10.57 6.99 9.33
N VAL A 434 -10.84 6.14 10.31
CA VAL A 434 -11.61 4.91 10.17
C VAL A 434 -12.86 4.99 11.03
N ARG A 435 -13.99 4.57 10.46
CA ARG A 435 -15.28 4.44 11.15
C ARG A 435 -15.66 2.97 11.21
N GLY A 436 -15.84 2.43 12.42
CA GLY A 436 -16.29 1.04 12.60
C GLY A 436 -17.81 0.90 12.46
N ALA A 437 -18.31 -0.34 12.38
CA ALA A 437 -19.73 -0.67 12.24
C ALA A 437 -20.65 -0.04 13.32
N SER A 438 -20.15 0.22 14.52
CA SER A 438 -20.89 0.90 15.60
C SER A 438 -21.02 2.42 15.41
N GLY A 439 -20.42 2.97 14.34
CA GLY A 439 -20.33 4.39 14.09
C GLY A 439 -19.21 5.10 14.85
N ARG A 440 -18.43 4.38 15.67
CA ARG A 440 -17.27 4.94 16.37
C ARG A 440 -16.14 5.27 15.38
N GLU A 441 -15.54 6.43 15.56
CA GLU A 441 -14.48 6.94 14.70
C GLU A 441 -13.15 7.04 15.43
N TYR A 442 -12.09 6.70 14.69
CA TYR A 442 -10.71 6.89 15.08
C TYR A 442 -9.98 7.66 14.00
N TYR A 443 -9.21 8.66 14.41
CA TYR A 443 -8.52 9.60 13.54
C TYR A 443 -7.04 9.24 13.52
N TYR A 444 -6.48 9.11 12.31
CA TYR A 444 -5.09 8.69 12.16
C TYR A 444 -4.13 9.82 12.51
N LEU A 445 -3.17 9.51 13.38
CA LEU A 445 -2.02 10.35 13.71
C LEU A 445 -0.84 9.86 12.85
N LEU A 446 -0.33 10.73 12.00
CA LEU A 446 0.63 10.38 10.95
C LEU A 446 1.99 11.01 11.21
N GLU A 447 3.06 10.36 10.76
CA GLU A 447 4.39 10.95 10.66
C GLU A 447 4.84 11.11 9.20
N GLY A 448 6.17 11.16 8.96
CA GLY A 448 6.74 11.15 7.62
C GLY A 448 6.31 9.91 6.82
N LEU A 449 6.26 10.04 5.50
CA LEU A 449 5.76 8.99 4.58
C LEU A 449 4.33 8.51 4.89
N TYR A 450 3.55 9.28 5.66
CA TYR A 450 2.19 8.93 6.07
C TYR A 450 2.07 7.66 6.93
N THR A 451 3.17 7.26 7.59
CA THR A 451 3.15 6.16 8.57
C THR A 451 2.22 6.48 9.74
N VAL A 452 1.36 5.52 10.10
CA VAL A 452 0.40 5.66 11.22
C VAL A 452 1.09 5.37 12.55
N THR A 453 1.38 6.41 13.32
CA THR A 453 2.00 6.30 14.66
C THR A 453 0.98 6.29 15.79
N GLY A 454 -0.28 6.61 15.49
CA GLY A 454 -1.34 6.46 16.47
C GLY A 454 -2.76 6.68 15.95
N LEU A 455 -3.70 6.48 16.86
CA LEU A 455 -5.13 6.71 16.66
C LEU A 455 -5.63 7.62 17.78
N ALA A 456 -6.34 8.68 17.43
CA ALA A 456 -7.11 9.48 18.37
C ALA A 456 -8.60 9.08 18.33
N ASP A 457 -9.29 9.14 19.45
CA ASP A 457 -10.75 9.03 19.49
C ASP A 457 -11.43 10.38 19.22
N ALA A 458 -12.76 10.41 19.22
CA ALA A 458 -13.54 11.63 18.98
C ALA A 458 -13.29 12.77 19.98
N ARG A 459 -12.77 12.48 21.19
CA ARG A 459 -12.39 13.52 22.17
C ARG A 459 -10.93 13.98 21.98
N GLY A 460 -10.25 13.46 20.96
CA GLY A 460 -8.84 13.69 20.70
C GLY A 460 -7.92 13.03 21.73
N CYS A 461 -8.41 12.06 22.51
CA CYS A 461 -7.57 11.22 23.37
C CYS A 461 -6.90 10.16 22.50
N VAL A 462 -5.62 9.86 22.76
CA VAL A 462 -4.92 8.80 22.02
C VAL A 462 -5.52 7.44 22.44
N ALA A 463 -6.14 6.75 21.51
CA ALA A 463 -6.74 5.43 21.68
C ALA A 463 -5.73 4.30 21.44
N GLY A 464 -4.79 4.50 20.51
CA GLY A 464 -3.70 3.56 20.21
C GLY A 464 -2.44 4.30 19.74
N ALA A 465 -1.29 3.68 19.92
CA ALA A 465 0.00 4.18 19.43
C ALA A 465 0.86 3.01 18.98
N ALA A 466 1.69 3.25 17.98
CA ALA A 466 2.64 2.29 17.42
C ALA A 466 3.98 2.99 17.19
N ALA A 467 5.05 2.21 17.30
CA ALA A 467 6.40 2.59 16.91
C ALA A 467 6.91 1.50 15.98
N TYR A 468 7.72 1.90 15.01
CA TYR A 468 8.25 1.03 13.96
C TYR A 468 9.77 1.15 13.97
N ASP A 469 10.45 0.07 13.61
CA ASP A 469 11.86 0.18 13.24
C ASP A 469 12.02 0.93 11.92
N ARG A 470 13.25 1.29 11.58
CA ARG A 470 13.48 2.11 10.37
C ARG A 470 13.22 1.37 9.06
N TYR A 471 13.02 0.06 9.10
CA TYR A 471 12.58 -0.75 7.97
C TYR A 471 11.10 -1.14 8.02
N GLY A 472 10.40 -0.86 9.13
CA GLY A 472 8.95 -0.99 9.27
C GLY A 472 8.53 -1.98 10.36
#